data_AF-A0A455QML8-F1
#
_entry.id   AF-A0A455QML8-F1
#
_cell.length_a   1.000
_cell.length_b   1.000
_cell.length_c   1.000
_cell.angle_alpha   90.00
_cell.angle_beta   90.00
_cell.angle_gamma   90.00
#
_symmetry.space_group_name_H-M   'P 1'
#
loop_
_entity.id
_entity.type
_entity.pdbx_description
1 polymer ?
#
loop_
_entity_poly.entity_id
_entity_poly.type
_entity_poly.pdbx_seq_one_letter_code
_entity_poly.pdbx_strand_id
1 'polypeptide(L)'
;LPYGWGTGGIQVTASVIGPDDTLKVIGQGSDDTVNAVNIRRFFQRTTGVTVTTLTREASIIQTRHRIPETPLQEGQMIVYQVPVPEPMQRLEPRETETRTLHALAEYGLMHVKL
;
A
#
# COMPACT_ATOMS: atom_id res chain seq x y z
N LEU A 1 -15.30 1.84 1.53
CA LEU A 1 -14.57 1.06 2.58
C LEU A 1 -14.29 1.99 3.76
N PRO A 2 -14.43 1.52 5.01
CA PRO A 2 -14.16 2.36 6.19
C PRO A 2 -12.69 2.80 6.28
N TYR A 3 -12.42 3.90 6.98
CA TYR A 3 -11.04 4.24 7.36
C TYR A 3 -10.37 3.07 8.10
N GLY A 4 -9.08 2.85 7.85
CA GLY A 4 -8.32 1.70 8.36
C GLY A 4 -8.40 0.42 7.50
N TRP A 5 -9.27 0.38 6.49
CA TRP A 5 -9.41 -0.77 5.57
C TRP A 5 -8.67 -0.59 4.23
N GLY A 6 -7.65 0.27 4.21
CA GLY A 6 -6.80 0.47 3.03
C GLY A 6 -7.27 1.57 2.07
N THR A 7 -8.11 2.50 2.52
CA THR A 7 -8.65 3.60 1.70
C THR A 7 -7.57 4.45 1.03
N GLY A 8 -6.44 4.72 1.70
CA GLY A 8 -5.32 5.43 1.09
C GLY A 8 -4.73 4.68 -0.12
N GLY A 9 -4.50 3.37 0.02
CA GLY A 9 -4.04 2.55 -1.09
C GLY A 9 -5.05 2.46 -2.23
N ILE A 10 -6.36 2.45 -1.92
CA ILE A 10 -7.41 2.47 -2.96
C ILE A 10 -7.39 3.79 -3.73
N GLN A 11 -7.24 4.91 -3.05
CA GLN A 11 -7.16 6.22 -3.70
C GLN A 11 -5.95 6.30 -4.62
N VAL A 12 -4.78 5.89 -4.15
CA VAL A 12 -3.55 5.84 -4.98
C VAL A 12 -3.77 4.96 -6.20
N THR A 13 -4.23 3.71 -6.02
CA THR A 13 -4.50 2.80 -7.14
C THR A 13 -5.51 3.42 -8.12
N ALA A 14 -6.59 4.03 -7.64
CA ALA A 14 -7.60 4.67 -8.49
C ALA A 14 -7.07 5.89 -9.26
N SER A 15 -6.05 6.58 -8.75
CA SER A 15 -5.42 7.72 -9.41
C SER A 15 -4.40 7.34 -10.47
N VAL A 16 -3.84 6.13 -10.41
CA VAL A 16 -2.77 5.68 -11.33
C VAL A 16 -3.21 4.59 -12.32
N ILE A 17 -4.31 3.88 -12.03
CA ILE A 17 -4.76 2.77 -12.88
C ILE A 17 -5.35 3.25 -14.20
N GLY A 18 -4.86 2.71 -15.31
CA GLY A 18 -5.35 2.88 -16.67
C GLY A 18 -6.15 1.67 -17.17
N PRO A 19 -6.78 1.79 -18.36
CA PRO A 19 -7.63 0.73 -18.92
C PRO A 19 -6.86 -0.54 -19.32
N ASP A 20 -5.57 -0.41 -19.64
CA ASP A 20 -4.71 -1.52 -20.09
C ASP A 20 -3.95 -2.19 -18.92
N ASP A 21 -4.14 -1.71 -17.70
CA ASP A 21 -3.47 -2.27 -16.53
C ASP A 21 -4.01 -3.65 -16.14
N THR A 22 -3.13 -4.45 -15.55
CA THR A 22 -3.48 -5.71 -14.91
C THR A 22 -3.24 -5.58 -13.41
N LEU A 23 -4.33 -5.62 -12.63
CA LEU A 23 -4.30 -5.39 -11.20
C LEU A 23 -4.18 -6.70 -10.41
N LYS A 24 -3.19 -6.77 -9.52
CA LYS A 24 -3.09 -7.75 -8.44
C LYS A 24 -3.37 -7.07 -7.11
N VAL A 25 -4.16 -7.71 -6.26
CA VAL A 25 -4.45 -7.21 -4.90
C VAL A 25 -4.21 -8.32 -3.90
N ILE A 26 -3.36 -8.06 -2.90
CA ILE A 26 -3.01 -9.02 -1.85
C ILE A 26 -3.15 -8.41 -0.46
N GLY A 27 -3.50 -9.25 0.51
CA GLY A 27 -3.45 -8.94 1.94
C GLY A 27 -2.76 -10.08 2.69
N GLN A 28 -1.83 -9.76 3.59
CA GLN A 28 -0.99 -10.77 4.26
C GLN A 28 -0.25 -11.71 3.27
N GLY A 29 -0.04 -11.28 2.03
CA GLY A 29 0.58 -12.09 0.96
C GLY A 29 -0.40 -12.97 0.18
N SER A 30 -1.69 -12.98 0.51
CA SER A 30 -2.72 -13.78 -0.17
C SER A 30 -3.71 -12.91 -0.93
N ASP A 31 -4.04 -13.34 -2.15
CA ASP A 31 -5.08 -12.78 -3.01
C ASP A 31 -6.50 -13.01 -2.49
N ASP A 32 -6.68 -13.95 -1.56
CA ASP A 32 -8.00 -14.44 -1.12
C ASP A 32 -8.40 -13.95 0.27
N THR A 33 -7.60 -13.07 0.89
CA THR A 33 -8.06 -12.39 2.10
C THR A 33 -9.30 -11.55 1.79
N VAL A 34 -10.23 -11.48 2.75
CA VAL A 34 -11.51 -10.76 2.60
C VAL A 34 -11.31 -9.34 2.06
N ASN A 35 -10.31 -8.61 2.57
CA ASN A 35 -10.04 -7.26 2.11
C ASN A 35 -9.48 -7.23 0.68
N ALA A 36 -8.58 -8.15 0.32
CA ALA A 36 -8.02 -8.24 -1.03
C ALA A 36 -9.09 -8.55 -2.07
N VAL A 37 -9.97 -9.52 -1.78
CA VAL A 37 -11.11 -9.88 -2.64
C VAL A 37 -12.04 -8.69 -2.84
N ASN A 38 -12.38 -7.98 -1.76
CA ASN A 38 -13.29 -6.83 -1.83
C ASN A 38 -12.71 -5.66 -2.63
N ILE A 39 -11.42 -5.36 -2.45
CA ILE A 39 -10.75 -4.29 -3.22
C ILE A 39 -10.61 -4.68 -4.69
N ARG A 40 -10.20 -5.91 -4.99
CA ARG A 40 -10.10 -6.42 -6.36
C ARG A 40 -11.46 -6.34 -7.07
N ARG A 41 -12.52 -6.84 -6.43
CA ARG A 41 -13.89 -6.77 -6.97
C ARG A 41 -14.39 -5.33 -7.16
N PHE A 42 -14.01 -4.42 -6.26
CA PHE A 42 -14.32 -3.00 -6.41
C PHE A 42 -13.72 -2.46 -7.71
N PHE A 43 -12.43 -2.64 -7.93
CA PHE A 43 -11.77 -2.17 -9.16
C PHE A 43 -12.29 -2.87 -10.41
N GLN A 44 -12.50 -4.19 -10.38
CA GLN A 44 -13.12 -4.89 -11.51
C GLN A 44 -14.47 -4.29 -11.91
N ARG A 45 -15.30 -3.93 -10.93
CA ARG A 45 -16.62 -3.33 -11.18
C ARG A 45 -16.56 -1.89 -11.66
N THR A 46 -15.62 -1.10 -11.18
CA THR A 46 -15.58 0.34 -11.47
C THR A 46 -14.69 0.71 -12.65
N THR A 47 -13.73 -0.15 -13.01
CA THR A 47 -12.74 0.13 -14.06
C THR A 47 -12.75 -0.89 -15.20
N GLY A 48 -13.22 -2.12 -14.96
CA GLY A 48 -13.21 -3.20 -15.97
C GLY A 48 -11.81 -3.78 -16.28
N VAL A 49 -10.77 -3.36 -15.55
CA VAL A 49 -9.39 -3.82 -15.75
C VAL A 49 -9.22 -5.32 -15.56
N THR A 50 -8.22 -5.87 -16.24
CA THR A 50 -7.79 -7.26 -16.04
C THR A 50 -7.26 -7.44 -14.63
N VAL A 51 -7.50 -8.60 -14.03
CA VAL A 51 -6.94 -8.95 -12.73
C VAL A 51 -6.18 -10.26 -12.80
N THR A 52 -5.13 -10.38 -12.00
CA THR A 52 -4.31 -11.59 -11.93
C THR A 52 -3.98 -11.92 -10.47
N THR A 53 -3.67 -13.20 -10.22
CA THR A 53 -3.03 -13.65 -8.97
C THR A 53 -1.52 -13.88 -9.17
N LEU A 54 -0.99 -13.69 -10.37
CA LEU A 54 0.41 -13.92 -10.69
C LEU A 54 1.19 -12.60 -10.62
N THR A 55 2.19 -12.53 -9.75
CA THR A 55 2.99 -11.31 -9.56
C THR A 55 3.64 -10.81 -10.84
N ARG A 56 4.08 -11.72 -11.73
CA ARG A 56 4.77 -11.36 -12.99
C ARG A 56 3.85 -10.75 -14.05
N GLU A 57 2.54 -10.95 -13.92
CA GLU A 57 1.55 -10.46 -14.90
C GLU A 57 0.92 -9.14 -14.48
N ALA A 58 1.12 -8.71 -13.23
CA ALA A 58 0.53 -7.48 -12.73
C ALA A 58 1.32 -6.26 -13.22
N SER A 59 0.65 -5.22 -13.70
CA SER A 59 1.25 -3.89 -13.84
C SER A 59 1.15 -3.10 -12.53
N ILE A 60 0.09 -3.34 -11.74
CA ILE A 60 -0.12 -2.72 -10.43
C ILE A 60 -0.37 -3.80 -9.37
N ILE A 61 0.35 -3.71 -8.25
CA ILE A 61 0.19 -4.59 -7.10
C ILE A 61 -0.22 -3.76 -5.89
N GLN A 62 -1.48 -3.81 -5.48
CA GLN A 62 -1.93 -3.20 -4.23
C GLN A 62 -1.79 -4.21 -3.09
N THR A 63 -1.02 -3.87 -2.06
CA THR A 63 -0.67 -4.79 -0.98
C THR A 63 -0.95 -4.25 0.41
N ARG A 64 -1.31 -5.16 1.32
CA ARG A 64 -1.29 -4.96 2.76
C ARG A 64 -0.30 -5.91 3.43
N HIS A 65 0.75 -5.33 4.03
CA HIS A 65 1.77 -5.96 4.88
C HIS A 65 2.83 -6.87 4.22
N ARG A 66 2.76 -7.14 2.91
CA ARG A 66 3.75 -8.02 2.25
C ARG A 66 4.29 -7.44 0.95
N ILE A 67 5.56 -7.67 0.71
CA ILE A 67 6.17 -7.58 -0.63
C ILE A 67 6.13 -9.00 -1.21
N PRO A 68 5.75 -9.19 -2.50
CA PRO A 68 5.84 -10.49 -3.15
C PRO A 68 7.27 -11.04 -3.10
N GLU A 69 7.41 -12.37 -2.96
CA GLU A 69 8.73 -13.03 -3.02
C GLU A 69 9.26 -13.11 -4.45
N THR A 70 8.37 -13.17 -5.43
CA THR A 70 8.73 -13.02 -6.84
C THR A 70 9.30 -11.61 -7.06
N PRO A 71 10.52 -11.47 -7.58
CA PRO A 71 11.11 -10.16 -7.84
C PRO A 71 10.23 -9.31 -8.74
N LEU A 72 10.10 -8.03 -8.38
CA LEU A 72 9.41 -7.05 -9.20
C LEU A 72 10.28 -6.68 -10.41
N GLN A 73 9.61 -6.31 -11.49
CA GLN A 73 10.22 -5.90 -12.75
C GLN A 73 9.98 -4.42 -13.01
N GLU A 74 10.82 -3.83 -13.86
CA GLU A 74 10.63 -2.47 -14.34
C GLU A 74 9.24 -2.29 -14.96
N GLY A 75 8.61 -1.14 -14.70
CA GLY A 75 7.24 -0.85 -15.15
C GLY A 75 6.14 -1.35 -14.20
N GLN A 76 6.45 -2.22 -13.23
CA GLN A 76 5.48 -2.59 -12.18
C GLN A 76 5.39 -1.51 -11.09
N MET A 77 4.17 -1.20 -10.66
CA MET A 77 3.92 -0.32 -9.51
C MET A 77 3.42 -1.13 -8.31
N ILE A 78 4.02 -0.91 -7.13
CA ILE A 78 3.54 -1.47 -5.86
C ILE A 78 2.94 -0.38 -4.98
N VAL A 79 1.71 -0.59 -4.52
CA VAL A 79 0.94 0.35 -3.70
C VAL A 79 0.73 -0.23 -2.30
N TYR A 80 1.37 0.37 -1.30
CA TYR A 80 1.28 -0.07 0.10
C TYR A 80 0.09 0.56 0.83
N GLN A 81 -0.69 -0.27 1.52
CA GLN A 81 -1.66 0.22 2.52
C GLN A 81 -0.93 0.51 3.84
N VAL A 82 -0.85 1.79 4.21
CA VAL A 82 -0.12 2.26 5.40
C VAL A 82 -1.12 2.74 6.47
N PRO A 83 -1.30 2.01 7.59
CA PRO A 83 -2.21 2.43 8.66
C PRO A 83 -1.67 3.59 9.49
N VAL A 84 -0.35 3.61 9.74
CA VAL A 84 0.35 4.66 10.47
C VAL A 84 1.55 5.08 9.62
N PRO A 85 1.54 6.29 9.03
CA PRO A 85 2.61 6.74 8.14
C PRO A 85 3.82 7.33 8.89
N GLU A 86 3.63 7.75 10.14
CA GLU A 86 4.64 8.42 10.94
C GLU A 86 5.47 7.39 11.73
N PRO A 87 6.73 7.12 11.34
CA PRO A 87 7.56 6.10 11.99
C PRO A 87 7.90 6.47 13.45
N MET A 88 7.98 7.75 13.81
CA MET A 88 8.29 8.22 15.16
C MET A 88 7.06 8.30 16.07
N GLN A 89 5.85 8.00 15.60
CA GLN A 89 4.60 8.23 16.36
C GLN A 89 4.57 7.55 17.74
N ARG A 90 5.25 6.41 17.89
CA ARG A 90 5.33 5.69 19.17
C ARG A 90 6.33 6.31 20.16
N LEU A 91 7.20 7.20 19.71
CA LEU A 91 8.21 7.90 20.51
C LEU A 91 7.73 9.33 20.81
N GLU A 92 7.19 10.00 19.81
CA GLU A 92 6.56 11.31 19.92
C GLU A 92 5.20 11.25 19.21
N PRO A 93 4.07 11.26 19.96
CA PRO A 93 2.74 11.11 19.37
C PRO A 93 2.21 12.37 18.67
N ARG A 94 2.83 13.55 18.87
CA ARG A 94 2.38 14.81 18.29
C ARG A 94 2.94 15.00 16.89
N GLU A 95 2.07 15.08 15.89
CA GLU A 95 2.44 15.35 14.49
C GLU A 95 3.23 16.66 14.33
N THR A 96 2.91 17.70 15.11
CA THR A 96 3.63 18.98 15.05
C THR A 96 5.10 18.84 15.41
N GLU A 97 5.40 17.97 16.37
CA GLU A 97 6.77 17.68 16.81
C GLU A 97 7.45 16.74 15.83
N THR A 98 6.82 15.64 15.43
CA THR A 98 7.43 14.71 14.46
C THR A 98 7.72 15.36 13.11
N ARG A 99 6.86 16.29 12.67
CA ARG A 99 7.12 17.12 11.48
C ARG A 99 8.38 17.97 11.62
N THR A 100 8.60 18.56 12.80
CA THR A 100 9.80 19.38 13.07
C THR A 100 11.06 18.49 13.11
N LEU A 101 10.98 17.33 13.78
CA LEU A 101 12.06 16.35 13.81
C LEU A 101 12.44 15.88 12.40
N HIS A 102 11.45 15.57 11.55
CA HIS A 102 11.68 15.23 10.15
C HIS A 102 12.33 16.39 9.36
N ALA A 103 11.86 17.62 9.57
CA ALA A 103 12.38 18.81 8.88
C ALA A 103 13.84 19.12 9.24
N LEU A 104 14.26 18.80 10.47
CA LEU A 104 15.62 19.00 10.96
C LEU A 104 16.49 17.73 10.87
N ALA A 105 15.95 16.62 10.33
CA ALA A 105 16.60 15.30 10.30
C ALA A 105 17.03 14.77 11.69
N GLU A 106 16.28 15.11 12.74
CA GLU A 106 16.56 14.72 14.13
C GLU A 106 16.01 13.33 14.47
N TYR A 107 16.68 12.28 13.97
CA TYR A 107 16.26 10.88 14.18
C TYR A 107 16.91 10.21 15.40
N GLY A 108 17.57 10.97 16.28
CA GLY A 108 18.27 10.43 17.46
C GLY A 108 17.36 9.62 18.40
N LEU A 109 16.09 10.02 18.54
CA LEU A 109 15.08 9.29 19.34
C LEU A 109 14.90 7.84 18.87
N MET A 110 15.04 7.57 17.57
CA MET A 110 14.94 6.22 17.03
C MET A 110 16.11 5.34 17.48
N HIS A 111 17.32 5.88 17.55
CA HIS A 111 18.51 5.12 17.97
C HIS A 111 18.50 4.73 19.45
N VAL A 112 17.88 5.55 20.31
CA VAL A 112 17.78 5.27 21.76
C VAL A 112 16.81 4.12 22.05
N LYS A 113 15.89 3.83 21.12
CA LYS A 113 14.86 2.80 21.28
C LYS A 113 15.30 1.40 20.82
N LEU A 114 16.33 1.31 19.97
CA LEU A 114 16.73 0.06 19.30
C LEU A 114 17.27 -1.00 20.26
#